data_AF-A0A9E3N4V5-F1
#
_entry.id   AF-A0A9E3N4V5-F1
#
_cell.length_a   1.000
_cell.length_b   1.000
_cell.length_c   1.000
_cell.angle_alpha   90.00
_cell.angle_beta   90.00
_cell.angle_gamma   90.00
#
_symmetry.space_group_name_H-M   'P 1'
#
loop_
_entity.id
_entity.type
_entity.pdbx_description
1 polymer ?
#
loop_
_entity_poly.entity_id
_entity_poly.type
_entity_poly.pdbx_seq_one_letter_code
_entity_poly.pdbx_strand_id
1 'polypeptide(L)'
;MPRRSLPLALSLACALAAAGLPARAETPTRARHAARTTAPAADCFDARRMREAFQSDARTLAIRLDDESRWRVALRQDCPGMLRSPHPRLTGPQGWICGASGDARLESGDRQCAVAAVERIDARDYAGLALNADRALSATRAPDELDTIEVRATKRRGFQASHSYCLDARYMRGWHDDGNDLIVEVSPVRNGGNRYYRVELGSPCAESARMSEMHLESRIGGHVICGNAGDRARFSHDDSPGPLLRSDAEQWRIPSAGCVVSRVYPILPE
;
A
#
# COMPACT_ATOMS: atom_id res chain seq x y z
N MET A 1 76.44 31.96 13.82
CA MET A 1 76.57 33.39 14.21
C MET A 1 77.61 34.04 13.29
N PRO A 2 77.49 35.29 12.83
CA PRO A 2 76.49 36.34 13.11
C PRO A 2 75.81 37.00 11.86
N ARG A 3 74.75 37.79 12.16
CA ARG A 3 74.23 39.03 11.50
C ARG A 3 73.69 38.95 10.05
N ARG A 4 72.36 38.94 9.79
CA ARG A 4 71.29 39.98 9.98
C ARG A 4 71.74 41.37 9.49
N SER A 5 71.45 41.84 8.27
CA SER A 5 70.17 42.21 7.61
C SER A 5 69.47 43.43 8.23
N LEU A 6 69.34 44.52 7.47
CA LEU A 6 68.35 45.62 7.56
C LEU A 6 68.62 46.67 6.44
N PRO A 7 67.66 47.56 6.09
CA PRO A 7 66.58 47.31 5.12
C PRO A 7 66.50 48.42 4.04
N LEU A 8 65.62 48.26 3.05
CA LEU A 8 65.12 49.39 2.27
C LEU A 8 63.81 49.00 1.55
N ALA A 9 62.75 49.77 1.75
CA ALA A 9 62.08 50.50 0.65
C ALA A 9 60.74 51.12 1.08
N LEU A 10 60.69 52.44 0.91
CA LEU A 10 59.51 53.27 0.71
C LEU A 10 58.74 52.86 -0.57
N SER A 11 57.44 53.16 -0.62
CA SER A 11 56.76 54.01 -1.62
C SER A 11 55.29 53.59 -1.77
N LEU A 12 54.29 54.45 -1.55
CA LEU A 12 53.76 55.58 -2.35
C LEU A 12 52.84 55.17 -3.54
N ALA A 13 51.55 55.54 -3.38
CA ALA A 13 50.53 55.97 -4.37
C ALA A 13 50.14 55.07 -5.57
N CYS A 14 48.83 54.88 -5.81
CA CYS A 14 48.06 55.61 -6.85
C CYS A 14 46.61 55.08 -6.94
N ALA A 15 45.70 55.96 -7.36
CA ALA A 15 44.23 55.81 -7.43
C ALA A 15 43.75 54.92 -8.58
N LEU A 16 42.50 54.43 -8.53
CA LEU A 16 41.58 54.32 -9.69
C LEU A 16 40.15 53.99 -9.24
N ALA A 17 39.23 54.87 -9.61
CA ALA A 17 37.78 54.72 -9.49
C ALA A 17 37.25 53.81 -10.62
N ALA A 18 36.28 52.94 -10.31
CA ALA A 18 35.51 52.20 -11.31
C ALA A 18 34.01 52.24 -10.98
N ALA A 19 33.26 52.60 -12.02
CA ALA A 19 31.83 52.90 -12.05
C ALA A 19 30.93 51.69 -11.75
N GLY A 20 29.75 51.99 -11.19
CA GLY A 20 28.72 51.02 -10.85
C GLY A 20 28.01 50.39 -12.06
N LEU A 21 27.76 49.08 -11.95
CA LEU A 21 26.72 48.37 -12.70
C LEU A 21 25.63 47.92 -11.72
N PRO A 22 24.32 48.11 -12.01
CA PRO A 22 23.27 47.45 -11.25
C PRO A 22 23.22 45.97 -11.64
N ALA A 23 23.58 45.11 -10.69
CA ALA A 23 23.34 43.68 -10.80
C ALA A 23 21.82 43.44 -10.91
N ARG A 24 21.38 42.91 -12.06
CA ARG A 24 20.06 42.29 -12.19
C ARG A 24 19.99 41.14 -11.19
N ALA A 25 19.22 41.32 -10.12
CA ALA A 25 18.86 40.24 -9.23
C ALA A 25 17.97 39.25 -10.01
N GLU A 26 18.56 38.14 -10.46
CA GLU A 26 17.80 36.96 -10.84
C GLU A 26 16.97 36.54 -9.63
N THR A 27 15.66 36.73 -9.75
CA THR A 27 14.72 36.30 -8.72
C THR A 27 14.71 34.77 -8.79
N PRO A 28 15.14 34.04 -7.75
CA PRO A 28 14.95 32.61 -7.75
C PRO A 28 13.44 32.37 -7.74
N THR A 29 12.93 31.76 -8.81
CA THR A 29 11.59 31.18 -8.86
C THR A 29 11.53 30.10 -7.79
N ARG A 30 11.26 30.50 -6.55
CA ARG A 30 10.73 29.62 -5.52
C ARG A 30 9.43 29.10 -6.09
N ALA A 31 9.42 27.84 -6.51
CA ALA A 31 8.20 27.07 -6.64
C ALA A 31 7.35 27.39 -5.42
N ARG A 32 6.22 28.09 -5.64
CA ARG A 32 5.23 28.33 -4.61
C ARG A 32 4.75 26.95 -4.18
N HIS A 33 5.36 26.43 -3.13
CA HIS A 33 4.73 25.46 -2.25
C HIS A 33 3.49 26.21 -1.76
N ALA A 34 2.36 26.02 -2.43
CA ALA A 34 1.10 26.64 -2.05
C ALA A 34 0.95 26.37 -0.55
N ALA A 35 0.86 27.43 0.25
CA ALA A 35 0.70 27.32 1.69
C ALA A 35 -0.44 26.32 1.92
N ARG A 36 -0.09 25.17 2.53
CA ARG A 36 -1.04 24.08 2.75
C ARG A 36 -2.16 24.65 3.60
N THR A 37 -3.35 24.73 3.03
CA THR A 37 -4.53 25.17 3.76
C THR A 37 -4.83 24.14 4.86
N THR A 38 -5.30 24.60 6.01
CA THR A 38 -5.77 23.71 7.08
C THR A 38 -7.02 22.98 6.59
N ALA A 39 -7.20 21.73 7.01
CA ALA A 39 -8.41 20.96 6.69
C ALA A 39 -9.67 21.74 7.13
N PRO A 40 -10.69 21.90 6.26
CA PRO A 40 -11.89 22.66 6.60
C PRO A 40 -12.68 22.07 7.77
N ALA A 41 -12.65 20.74 7.91
CA ALA A 41 -13.29 19.99 8.99
C ALA A 41 -12.55 18.65 9.21
N ALA A 42 -12.88 17.95 10.29
CA ALA A 42 -12.24 16.68 10.66
C ALA A 42 -12.58 15.52 9.71
N ASP A 43 -13.70 15.61 9.00
CA ASP A 43 -14.18 14.66 7.99
C ASP A 43 -13.74 15.04 6.56
N CYS A 44 -12.77 15.95 6.43
CA CYS A 44 -12.21 16.35 5.15
C CYS A 44 -10.81 15.74 4.94
N PHE A 45 -10.53 15.30 3.71
CA PHE A 45 -9.17 14.98 3.30
C PHE A 45 -8.77 15.69 2.00
N ASP A 46 -7.47 15.81 1.77
CA ASP A 46 -6.93 16.45 0.57
C ASP A 46 -6.76 15.42 -0.56
N ALA A 47 -7.50 15.61 -1.66
CA ALA A 47 -7.44 14.72 -2.82
C ALA A 47 -6.03 14.61 -3.42
N ARG A 48 -5.18 15.63 -3.24
CA ARG A 48 -3.81 15.66 -3.78
C ARG A 48 -2.87 14.71 -3.03
N ARG A 49 -3.25 14.28 -1.81
CA ARG A 49 -2.49 13.33 -0.99
C ARG A 49 -2.89 11.88 -1.24
N MET A 50 -3.87 11.62 -2.11
CA MET A 50 -4.29 10.28 -2.47
C MET A 50 -3.14 9.49 -3.11
N ARG A 51 -2.84 8.32 -2.55
CA ARG A 51 -1.85 7.37 -3.08
C ARG A 51 -2.49 6.18 -3.74
N GLU A 52 -3.64 5.77 -3.25
CA GLU A 52 -4.35 4.60 -3.72
C GLU A 52 -5.85 4.81 -3.58
N ALA A 53 -6.60 4.28 -4.54
CA ALA A 53 -8.04 4.32 -4.52
C ALA A 53 -8.61 3.04 -5.15
N PHE A 54 -9.62 2.47 -4.50
CA PHE A 54 -10.37 1.31 -4.99
C PHE A 54 -11.85 1.65 -5.05
N GLN A 55 -12.54 1.15 -6.06
CA GLN A 55 -13.99 1.25 -6.16
C GLN A 55 -14.58 -0.12 -5.86
N SER A 56 -15.01 -0.30 -4.61
CA SER A 56 -15.53 -1.57 -4.11
C SER A 56 -16.87 -1.96 -4.74
N ASP A 57 -17.73 -0.97 -5.01
CA ASP A 57 -19.02 -1.14 -5.66
C ASP A 57 -19.43 0.14 -6.42
N ALA A 58 -20.66 0.21 -6.93
CA ALA A 58 -21.13 1.36 -7.70
C ALA A 58 -21.17 2.68 -6.90
N ARG A 59 -21.22 2.63 -5.56
CA ARG A 59 -21.38 3.78 -4.67
C ARG A 59 -20.24 3.98 -3.69
N THR A 60 -19.31 3.04 -3.55
CA THR A 60 -18.32 3.09 -2.46
C THR A 60 -16.89 3.08 -2.99
N LEU A 61 -16.13 4.11 -2.61
CA LEU A 61 -14.68 4.18 -2.81
C LEU A 61 -13.95 3.96 -1.48
N ALA A 62 -12.80 3.30 -1.55
CA ALA A 62 -11.81 3.25 -0.48
C ALA A 62 -10.57 4.01 -0.94
N ILE A 63 -10.09 4.94 -0.13
CA ILE A 63 -8.98 5.83 -0.46
C ILE A 63 -7.92 5.74 0.62
N ARG A 64 -6.65 5.63 0.23
CA ARG A 64 -5.50 5.73 1.13
C ARG A 64 -4.64 6.92 0.75
N LEU A 65 -4.27 7.71 1.74
CA LEU A 65 -3.41 8.88 1.58
C LEU A 65 -1.94 8.53 1.83
N ASP A 66 -1.07 9.51 1.63
CA ASP A 66 0.38 9.37 1.85
C ASP A 66 0.83 9.37 3.31
N ASP A 67 -0.05 9.73 4.24
CA ASP A 67 0.13 9.51 5.68
C ASP A 67 -0.50 8.21 6.18
N GLU A 68 -0.79 7.27 5.27
CA GLU A 68 -1.42 5.98 5.54
C GLU A 68 -2.84 6.07 6.12
N SER A 69 -3.42 7.27 6.25
CA SER A 69 -4.83 7.41 6.61
C SER A 69 -5.73 6.85 5.50
N ARG A 70 -6.84 6.25 5.92
CA ARG A 70 -7.76 5.52 5.05
C ARG A 70 -9.16 6.08 5.19
N TRP A 71 -9.85 6.18 4.07
CA TRP A 71 -11.13 6.85 3.97
C TRP A 71 -12.11 6.04 3.13
N ARG A 72 -13.35 5.96 3.58
CA ARG A 72 -14.50 5.52 2.80
C ARG A 72 -15.17 6.76 2.22
N VAL A 73 -15.44 6.75 0.92
CA VAL A 73 -16.21 7.79 0.24
C VAL A 73 -17.46 7.15 -0.35
N ALA A 74 -18.62 7.59 0.12
CA ALA A 74 -19.90 7.21 -0.43
C ALA A 74 -20.30 8.18 -1.56
N LEU A 75 -20.80 7.66 -2.66
CA LEU A 75 -21.33 8.40 -3.80
C LEU A 75 -22.85 8.43 -3.72
N ARG A 76 -23.45 9.55 -4.15
CA ARG A 76 -24.89 9.78 -4.05
C ARG A 76 -25.67 8.91 -5.05
N GLN A 77 -25.12 8.70 -6.23
CA GLN A 77 -25.71 7.90 -7.31
C GLN A 77 -24.85 6.66 -7.61
N ASP A 78 -25.46 5.67 -8.28
CA ASP A 78 -24.72 4.52 -8.81
C ASP A 78 -23.79 4.96 -9.92
N CYS A 79 -22.50 4.73 -9.69
CA CYS A 79 -21.41 5.18 -10.52
C CYS A 79 -20.43 4.04 -10.83
N PRO A 80 -20.90 2.94 -11.44
CA PRO A 80 -20.06 1.76 -11.66
C PRO A 80 -18.85 2.10 -12.53
N GLY A 81 -17.67 1.66 -12.07
CA GLY A 81 -16.43 1.68 -12.85
C GLY A 81 -15.80 3.04 -13.10
N MET A 82 -16.21 4.08 -12.37
CA MET A 82 -15.61 5.41 -12.49
C MET A 82 -14.10 5.41 -12.29
N LEU A 83 -13.57 4.65 -11.32
CA LEU A 83 -12.11 4.55 -11.11
C LEU A 83 -11.38 3.71 -12.17
N ARG A 84 -12.11 2.98 -13.03
CA ARG A 84 -11.53 2.19 -14.12
C ARG A 84 -11.47 2.96 -15.44
N SER A 85 -12.29 4.00 -15.56
CA SER A 85 -12.29 4.88 -16.71
C SER A 85 -10.96 5.65 -16.80
N PRO A 86 -10.56 6.13 -18.00
CA PRO A 86 -9.35 6.93 -18.16
C PRO A 86 -9.39 8.20 -17.28
N HIS A 87 -8.28 8.47 -16.60
CA HIS A 87 -8.05 9.69 -15.81
C HIS A 87 -9.17 10.05 -14.81
N PRO A 88 -9.52 9.15 -13.86
CA PRO A 88 -10.49 9.48 -12.83
C PRO A 88 -9.91 10.58 -11.93
N ARG A 89 -10.76 11.55 -11.55
CA ARG A 89 -10.38 12.65 -10.67
C ARG A 89 -11.42 12.80 -9.58
N LEU A 90 -10.95 12.81 -8.34
CA LEU A 90 -11.78 13.21 -7.20
C LEU A 90 -11.52 14.69 -6.97
N THR A 91 -12.52 15.52 -7.23
CA THR A 91 -12.44 16.97 -7.17
C THR A 91 -13.33 17.48 -6.04
N GLY A 92 -12.94 18.62 -5.48
CA GLY A 92 -13.73 19.32 -4.48
C GLY A 92 -13.19 20.72 -4.26
N PRO A 93 -13.91 21.58 -3.53
CA PRO A 93 -13.50 22.95 -3.29
C PRO A 93 -12.07 23.05 -2.75
N GLN A 94 -11.20 23.76 -3.48
CA GLN A 94 -9.78 23.94 -3.14
C GLN A 94 -8.97 22.63 -2.98
N GLY A 95 -9.46 21.52 -3.54
CA GLY A 95 -8.82 20.19 -3.43
C GLY A 95 -9.26 19.36 -2.21
N TRP A 96 -10.19 19.88 -1.39
CA TRP A 96 -10.74 19.18 -0.24
C TRP A 96 -11.94 18.32 -0.61
N ILE A 97 -11.92 17.08 -0.13
CA ILE A 97 -13.04 16.14 -0.22
C ILE A 97 -13.61 16.02 1.18
N CYS A 98 -14.80 16.56 1.34
CA CYS A 98 -15.55 16.59 2.59
C CYS A 98 -16.89 15.87 2.39
N GLY A 99 -17.57 15.52 3.48
CA GLY A 99 -18.87 14.84 3.45
C GLY A 99 -20.02 15.64 2.83
N ALA A 100 -21.25 15.37 3.27
CA ALA A 100 -22.50 15.76 2.61
C ALA A 100 -22.70 17.28 2.32
N SER A 101 -21.92 18.14 2.96
CA SER A 101 -21.94 19.60 2.78
C SER A 101 -21.00 20.11 1.69
N GLY A 102 -20.12 19.26 1.13
CA GLY A 102 -19.14 19.64 0.13
C GLY A 102 -19.61 19.41 -1.31
N ASP A 103 -19.19 20.29 -2.22
CA ASP A 103 -19.37 20.14 -3.69
C ASP A 103 -18.39 19.12 -4.31
N ALA A 104 -17.99 18.09 -3.55
CA ALA A 104 -17.03 17.11 -4.01
C ALA A 104 -17.64 16.13 -5.02
N ARG A 105 -16.88 15.79 -6.07
CA ARG A 105 -17.31 14.94 -7.18
C ARG A 105 -16.21 14.00 -7.61
N LEU A 106 -16.59 12.78 -7.98
CA LEU A 106 -15.76 11.88 -8.76
C LEU A 106 -16.08 12.08 -10.24
N GLU A 107 -15.08 12.45 -11.01
CA GLU A 107 -15.18 12.81 -12.42
C GLU A 107 -14.35 11.86 -13.28
N SER A 108 -14.89 11.46 -14.42
CA SER A 108 -14.13 10.77 -15.46
C SER A 108 -14.79 10.96 -16.82
N GLY A 109 -14.08 11.63 -17.74
CA GLY A 109 -14.68 12.12 -18.97
C GLY A 109 -15.89 12.99 -18.68
N ASP A 110 -17.01 12.70 -19.33
CA ASP A 110 -18.28 13.43 -19.14
C ASP A 110 -19.11 12.91 -17.95
N ARG A 111 -18.67 11.84 -17.28
CA ARG A 111 -19.37 11.28 -16.13
C ARG A 111 -18.96 12.01 -14.86
N GLN A 112 -19.96 12.40 -14.06
CA GLN A 112 -19.75 13.02 -12.76
C GLN A 112 -20.63 12.36 -11.69
N CYS A 113 -20.02 12.10 -10.55
CA CYS A 113 -20.62 11.38 -9.44
C CYS A 113 -20.47 12.20 -8.15
N ALA A 114 -21.58 12.65 -7.59
CA ALA A 114 -21.53 13.50 -6.41
C ALA A 114 -21.13 12.67 -5.19
N VAL A 115 -20.23 13.21 -4.37
CA VAL A 115 -19.91 12.62 -3.06
C VAL A 115 -21.08 12.87 -2.12
N ALA A 116 -21.47 11.83 -1.38
CA ALA A 116 -22.54 11.86 -0.39
C ALA A 116 -21.98 11.92 1.03
N ALA A 117 -20.93 11.16 1.32
CA ALA A 117 -20.32 11.12 2.65
C ALA A 117 -18.84 10.72 2.55
N VAL A 118 -18.08 11.13 3.56
CA VAL A 118 -16.67 10.83 3.72
C VAL A 118 -16.45 10.41 5.17
N GLU A 119 -15.78 9.29 5.39
CA GLU A 119 -15.56 8.72 6.71
C GLU A 119 -14.14 8.16 6.80
N ARG A 120 -13.44 8.41 7.91
CA ARG A 120 -12.15 7.77 8.17
C ARG A 120 -12.39 6.34 8.62
N ILE A 121 -11.68 5.39 8.03
CA ILE A 121 -11.80 3.95 8.32
C ILE A 121 -10.45 3.37 8.74
N ASP A 122 -10.50 2.20 9.38
CA ASP A 122 -9.29 1.48 9.78
C ASP A 122 -8.68 0.64 8.63
N ALA A 123 -7.57 -0.06 8.91
CA ALA A 123 -6.90 -0.92 7.95
C ALA A 123 -7.76 -2.12 7.52
N ARG A 124 -8.53 -2.67 8.47
CA ARG A 124 -9.38 -3.84 8.28
C ARG A 124 -10.48 -3.54 7.29
N ASP A 125 -11.22 -2.46 7.50
CA ASP A 125 -12.32 -2.03 6.65
C ASP A 125 -11.84 -1.67 5.25
N TYR A 126 -10.73 -0.94 5.15
CA TYR A 126 -10.12 -0.61 3.87
C TYR A 126 -9.74 -1.86 3.08
N ALA A 127 -9.11 -2.85 3.72
CA ALA A 127 -8.73 -4.09 3.07
C ALA A 127 -9.95 -4.86 2.54
N GLY A 128 -11.07 -4.84 3.27
CA GLY A 128 -12.32 -5.43 2.79
C GLY A 128 -12.87 -4.76 1.54
N LEU A 129 -12.87 -3.42 1.51
CA LEU A 129 -13.31 -2.65 0.34
C LEU A 129 -12.38 -2.87 -0.86
N ALA A 130 -11.07 -2.88 -0.65
CA ALA A 130 -10.07 -3.12 -1.69
C ALA A 130 -10.20 -4.54 -2.27
N LEU A 131 -10.35 -5.55 -1.41
CA LEU A 131 -10.57 -6.93 -1.81
C LEU A 131 -11.87 -7.11 -2.60
N ASN A 132 -12.94 -6.42 -2.21
CA ASN A 132 -14.19 -6.43 -2.97
C ASN A 132 -14.03 -5.81 -4.36
N ALA A 133 -13.25 -4.72 -4.48
CA ALA A 133 -12.95 -4.11 -5.77
C ALA A 133 -12.16 -5.08 -6.68
N ASP A 134 -11.17 -5.79 -6.14
CA ASP A 134 -10.37 -6.78 -6.87
C ASP A 134 -11.21 -7.98 -7.33
N ARG A 135 -12.11 -8.47 -6.47
CA ARG A 135 -13.07 -9.53 -6.82
C ARG A 135 -14.03 -9.08 -7.91
N ALA A 136 -14.54 -7.85 -7.84
CA ALA A 136 -15.41 -7.30 -8.88
C ALA A 136 -14.68 -7.19 -10.23
N LEU A 137 -13.41 -6.79 -10.23
CA LEU A 137 -12.55 -6.79 -11.41
C LEU A 137 -12.39 -8.20 -11.99
N SER A 138 -12.09 -9.17 -11.15
CA SER A 138 -11.90 -10.56 -11.54
C SER A 138 -13.19 -11.18 -12.11
N ALA A 139 -14.36 -10.86 -11.54
CA ALA A 139 -15.65 -11.35 -12.01
C ALA A 139 -16.03 -10.78 -13.39
N THR A 140 -15.68 -9.53 -13.69
CA THR A 140 -15.90 -8.94 -15.02
C THR A 140 -14.99 -9.52 -16.11
N ARG A 141 -13.99 -10.31 -15.72
CA ARG A 141 -13.02 -10.96 -16.61
C ARG A 141 -13.40 -12.41 -16.96
N ALA A 142 -14.70 -12.74 -16.93
CA ALA A 142 -15.23 -14.09 -17.10
C ALA A 142 -14.68 -14.84 -18.36
N PRO A 143 -14.60 -16.19 -18.30
CA PRO A 143 -13.62 -17.02 -19.02
C PRO A 143 -13.97 -17.39 -20.47
N ASP A 144 -14.83 -16.63 -21.16
CA ASP A 144 -15.33 -16.97 -22.51
C ASP A 144 -14.30 -16.77 -23.65
N GLU A 145 -13.03 -16.57 -23.29
CA GLU A 145 -11.89 -16.48 -24.19
C GLU A 145 -10.73 -17.33 -23.64
N LEU A 146 -11.01 -18.56 -23.19
CA LEU A 146 -9.97 -19.59 -23.13
C LEU A 146 -9.75 -20.16 -24.54
N ASP A 147 -9.35 -19.29 -25.47
CA ASP A 147 -8.59 -19.76 -26.60
C ASP A 147 -7.30 -20.37 -26.05
N THR A 148 -6.83 -21.47 -26.64
CA THR A 148 -5.67 -22.21 -26.15
C THR A 148 -4.42 -21.37 -26.40
N ILE A 149 -4.18 -20.38 -25.55
CA ILE A 149 -2.94 -19.61 -25.52
C ILE A 149 -1.90 -20.56 -24.90
N GLU A 150 -1.04 -21.13 -25.74
CA GLU A 150 0.28 -21.56 -25.30
C GLU A 150 0.93 -20.36 -24.58
N VAL A 151 0.94 -20.40 -23.25
CA VAL A 151 1.52 -19.35 -22.44
C VAL A 151 3.04 -19.42 -22.56
N ARG A 152 3.57 -18.85 -23.64
CA ARG A 152 4.92 -18.29 -23.67
C ARG A 152 4.88 -16.84 -23.14
N ALA A 153 4.07 -16.58 -22.11
CA ALA A 153 4.12 -15.32 -21.39
C ALA A 153 5.33 -15.37 -20.45
N THR A 154 6.33 -14.57 -20.76
CA THR A 154 7.47 -14.31 -19.89
C THR A 154 6.94 -13.92 -18.52
N LYS A 155 7.02 -14.85 -17.55
CA LYS A 155 6.59 -14.67 -16.16
C LYS A 155 7.14 -13.34 -15.64
N ARG A 156 6.32 -12.28 -15.62
CA ARG A 156 6.71 -10.98 -15.05
C ARG A 156 6.93 -11.22 -13.56
N ARG A 157 8.20 -11.31 -13.16
CA ARG A 157 8.61 -11.54 -11.77
C ARG A 157 8.30 -10.27 -10.97
N GLY A 158 7.29 -10.30 -10.10
CA GLY A 158 6.96 -9.19 -9.21
C GLY A 158 5.66 -9.38 -8.45
N PHE A 159 5.50 -8.65 -7.34
CA PHE A 159 4.24 -8.53 -6.62
C PHE A 159 3.25 -7.73 -7.47
N GLN A 160 2.09 -8.31 -7.79
CA GLN A 160 1.10 -7.72 -8.70
C GLN A 160 -0.16 -7.20 -7.97
N ALA A 161 -0.19 -7.28 -6.64
CA ALA A 161 -1.30 -6.84 -5.83
C ALA A 161 -0.95 -5.55 -5.07
N SER A 162 -1.81 -5.08 -4.18
CA SER A 162 -1.48 -3.99 -3.27
C SER A 162 -1.03 -4.48 -1.91
N HIS A 163 0.03 -3.88 -1.37
CA HIS A 163 0.52 -4.14 -0.02
C HIS A 163 -0.41 -3.59 1.08
N SER A 164 -1.47 -2.87 0.72
CA SER A 164 -2.45 -2.37 1.69
C SER A 164 -3.48 -3.43 2.10
N TYR A 165 -3.63 -4.51 1.32
CA TYR A 165 -4.54 -5.62 1.64
C TYR A 165 -4.02 -7.01 1.22
N CYS A 166 -2.79 -7.10 0.72
CA CYS A 166 -2.12 -8.35 0.40
C CYS A 166 -0.68 -8.36 0.93
N LEU A 167 -0.18 -9.54 1.29
CA LEU A 167 1.23 -9.74 1.66
C LEU A 167 1.91 -10.72 0.71
N ASP A 168 3.24 -10.62 0.59
CA ASP A 168 4.09 -11.58 -0.12
C ASP A 168 4.72 -12.57 0.87
N ALA A 169 4.15 -13.76 0.93
CA ALA A 169 4.53 -14.83 1.85
C ALA A 169 5.95 -15.37 1.62
N ARG A 170 6.58 -15.12 0.45
CA ARG A 170 8.00 -15.50 0.23
C ARG A 170 8.96 -14.79 1.17
N TYR A 171 8.55 -13.62 1.63
CA TYR A 171 9.36 -12.75 2.47
C TYR A 171 8.83 -12.69 3.90
N MET A 172 8.05 -13.69 4.30
CA MET A 172 7.67 -13.94 5.68
C MET A 172 8.93 -14.30 6.50
N ARG A 173 9.00 -13.74 7.70
CA ARG A 173 10.11 -13.91 8.64
C ARG A 173 9.69 -14.68 9.89
N GLY A 174 8.43 -14.55 10.26
CA GLY A 174 7.87 -15.19 11.44
C GLY A 174 6.37 -14.98 11.48
N TRP A 175 5.73 -15.65 12.43
CA TRP A 175 4.32 -15.52 12.68
C TRP A 175 4.05 -15.78 14.15
N HIS A 176 2.91 -15.29 14.63
CA HIS A 176 2.42 -15.55 15.97
C HIS A 176 0.90 -15.69 15.93
N ASP A 177 0.37 -16.57 16.76
CA ASP A 177 -1.06 -16.76 16.97
C ASP A 177 -1.59 -15.67 17.92
N ASP A 178 -2.64 -14.96 17.51
CA ASP A 178 -3.33 -13.95 18.32
C ASP A 178 -4.76 -14.44 18.69
N GLY A 179 -4.88 -15.74 18.97
CA GLY A 179 -6.08 -16.42 19.46
C GLY A 179 -6.99 -16.95 18.37
N ASN A 180 -7.35 -16.12 17.39
CA ASN A 180 -8.15 -16.52 16.22
C ASN A 180 -7.59 -16.03 14.89
N ASP A 181 -6.67 -15.06 14.94
CA ASP A 181 -6.00 -14.47 13.80
C ASP A 181 -4.50 -14.72 13.93
N LEU A 182 -3.77 -14.43 12.85
CA LEU A 182 -2.33 -14.54 12.83
C LEU A 182 -1.71 -13.17 12.67
N ILE A 183 -0.67 -12.91 13.45
CA ILE A 183 0.24 -11.79 13.21
C ILE A 183 1.42 -12.33 12.42
N VAL A 184 1.59 -11.86 11.20
CA VAL A 184 2.64 -12.30 10.30
C VAL A 184 3.69 -11.21 10.18
N GLU A 185 4.93 -11.54 10.55
CA GLU A 185 6.09 -10.69 10.31
C GLU A 185 6.65 -10.94 8.90
N VAL A 186 6.86 -9.87 8.15
CA VAL A 186 7.41 -9.91 6.81
C VAL A 186 8.56 -8.92 6.64
N SER A 187 9.33 -9.06 5.57
CA SER A 187 10.35 -8.07 5.20
C SER A 187 9.71 -6.76 4.70
N PRO A 188 9.90 -5.61 5.36
CA PRO A 188 9.28 -4.33 4.97
C PRO A 188 9.66 -3.89 3.55
N VAL A 189 10.93 -4.09 3.18
CA VAL A 189 11.49 -3.76 1.85
C VAL A 189 10.74 -4.45 0.70
N ARG A 190 10.12 -5.61 0.97
CA ARG A 190 9.40 -6.41 -0.04
C ARG A 190 7.89 -6.33 0.11
N ASN A 191 7.39 -5.63 1.11
CA ASN A 191 5.97 -5.56 1.47
C ASN A 191 5.48 -4.12 1.66
N GLY A 192 5.93 -3.21 0.78
CA GLY A 192 5.46 -1.82 0.77
C GLY A 192 5.78 -1.02 2.04
N GLY A 193 6.82 -1.40 2.79
CA GLY A 193 7.19 -0.78 4.06
C GLY A 193 6.53 -1.40 5.30
N ASN A 194 5.57 -2.32 5.13
CA ASN A 194 4.87 -2.96 6.24
C ASN A 194 5.68 -4.10 6.84
N ARG A 195 5.85 -4.10 8.17
CA ARG A 195 6.55 -5.17 8.90
C ARG A 195 5.60 -6.26 9.40
N TYR A 196 4.42 -5.87 9.86
CA TYR A 196 3.45 -6.79 10.44
C TYR A 196 2.14 -6.72 9.68
N TYR A 197 1.56 -7.89 9.43
CA TYR A 197 0.23 -8.03 8.88
C TYR A 197 -0.63 -8.81 9.86
N ARG A 198 -1.89 -8.42 9.99
CA ARG A 198 -2.92 -9.27 10.55
C ARG A 198 -3.53 -10.09 9.43
N VAL A 199 -3.64 -11.39 9.65
CA VAL A 199 -4.25 -12.37 8.76
C VAL A 199 -5.42 -12.96 9.50
N GLU A 200 -6.63 -12.56 9.13
CA GLU A 200 -7.86 -13.06 9.72
C GLU A 200 -8.20 -14.43 9.15
N LEU A 201 -8.57 -15.35 10.03
CA LEU A 201 -8.99 -16.69 9.64
C LEU A 201 -10.52 -16.78 9.57
N GLY A 202 -11.06 -17.55 8.63
CA GLY A 202 -12.50 -17.71 8.44
C GLY A 202 -13.18 -18.55 9.53
N SER A 203 -12.38 -19.27 10.32
CA SER A 203 -12.82 -20.08 11.47
C SER A 203 -11.66 -20.21 12.46
N PRO A 204 -11.94 -20.36 13.77
CA PRO A 204 -10.90 -20.64 14.76
C PRO A 204 -10.02 -21.80 14.33
N CYS A 205 -8.72 -21.56 14.30
CA CYS A 205 -7.74 -22.50 13.79
C CYS A 205 -7.03 -23.20 14.94
N ALA A 206 -7.63 -24.25 15.52
CA ALA A 206 -7.04 -24.93 16.68
C ALA A 206 -5.63 -25.49 16.42
N GLU A 207 -5.23 -25.64 15.16
CA GLU A 207 -3.92 -26.10 14.74
C GLU A 207 -2.80 -25.10 15.05
N SER A 208 -3.05 -23.78 15.03
CA SER A 208 -2.00 -22.76 15.20
C SER A 208 -1.33 -22.81 16.58
N ALA A 209 -2.07 -23.16 17.63
CA ALA A 209 -1.59 -23.12 19.01
C ALA A 209 -0.48 -24.13 19.35
N ARG A 210 -0.20 -25.12 18.48
CA ARG A 210 0.74 -26.22 18.76
C ARG A 210 1.86 -26.38 17.73
N MET A 211 1.87 -25.54 16.71
CA MET A 211 2.70 -25.76 15.52
C MET A 211 3.86 -24.77 15.50
N SER A 212 5.02 -25.24 15.03
CA SER A 212 6.24 -24.42 14.94
C SER A 212 6.43 -23.79 13.57
N GLU A 213 5.85 -24.39 12.53
CA GLU A 213 5.91 -23.88 11.17
C GLU A 213 4.54 -23.51 10.64
N MET A 214 4.51 -22.45 9.83
CA MET A 214 3.31 -22.02 9.10
C MET A 214 3.70 -21.65 7.68
N HIS A 215 2.85 -22.06 6.74
CA HIS A 215 2.94 -21.70 5.34
C HIS A 215 1.62 -21.06 4.89
N LEU A 216 1.70 -19.92 4.22
CA LEU A 216 0.54 -19.33 3.57
C LEU A 216 0.53 -19.74 2.10
N GLU A 217 -0.59 -20.29 1.67
CA GLU A 217 -0.80 -20.78 0.32
C GLU A 217 -1.92 -20.00 -0.35
N SER A 218 -1.67 -19.49 -1.56
CA SER A 218 -2.73 -18.99 -2.41
C SER A 218 -3.28 -20.09 -3.32
N ARG A 219 -4.60 -20.13 -3.51
CA ARG A 219 -5.28 -21.12 -4.36
C ARG A 219 -4.72 -21.17 -5.79
N ILE A 220 -4.36 -20.02 -6.35
CA ILE A 220 -3.97 -19.89 -7.76
C ILE A 220 -2.49 -20.23 -8.02
N GLY A 221 -1.79 -20.80 -7.04
CA GLY A 221 -0.36 -21.09 -7.16
C GLY A 221 0.45 -19.81 -7.11
N GLY A 222 0.83 -19.40 -5.91
CA GLY A 222 1.58 -18.17 -5.70
C GLY A 222 1.82 -17.91 -4.23
N HIS A 223 2.47 -16.78 -3.95
CA HIS A 223 2.83 -16.38 -2.59
C HIS A 223 2.16 -15.09 -2.17
N VAL A 224 1.24 -14.57 -2.97
CA VAL A 224 0.48 -13.36 -2.64
C VAL A 224 -0.79 -13.79 -1.94
N ILE A 225 -0.98 -13.32 -0.72
CA ILE A 225 -2.10 -13.69 0.14
C ILE A 225 -2.91 -12.43 0.40
N CYS A 226 -4.18 -12.45 0.00
CA CYS A 226 -5.07 -11.29 0.08
C CYS A 226 -6.36 -11.59 0.89
N GLY A 227 -6.59 -12.85 1.24
CA GLY A 227 -7.90 -13.30 1.73
C GLY A 227 -8.86 -13.65 0.60
N ASN A 228 -8.32 -14.06 -0.54
CA ASN A 228 -9.12 -14.61 -1.63
C ASN A 228 -9.68 -15.98 -1.25
N ALA A 229 -10.79 -16.37 -1.89
CA ALA A 229 -11.38 -17.67 -1.66
C ALA A 229 -10.37 -18.79 -2.00
N GLY A 230 -10.00 -19.58 -0.99
CA GLY A 230 -9.02 -20.65 -1.09
C GLY A 230 -7.58 -20.27 -0.72
N ASP A 231 -7.32 -19.01 -0.34
CA ASP A 231 -6.10 -18.69 0.42
C ASP A 231 -6.17 -19.40 1.78
N ARG A 232 -5.08 -20.04 2.20
CA ARG A 232 -5.04 -20.88 3.41
C ARG A 232 -3.73 -20.70 4.19
N ALA A 233 -3.83 -20.78 5.51
CA ALA A 233 -2.71 -21.00 6.40
C ALA A 233 -2.60 -22.49 6.73
N ARG A 234 -1.47 -23.10 6.39
CA ARG A 234 -1.14 -24.46 6.78
C ARG A 234 -0.12 -24.45 7.88
N PHE A 235 -0.27 -25.37 8.82
CA PHE A 235 0.62 -25.50 9.95
C PHE A 235 1.28 -26.88 9.95
N SER A 236 2.56 -26.91 10.28
CA SER A 236 3.35 -28.14 10.40
C SER A 236 4.19 -28.09 11.68
N HIS A 237 4.52 -29.29 12.18
CA HIS A 237 5.60 -29.41 13.14
C HIS A 237 6.93 -29.37 12.39
N ASP A 238 7.94 -28.79 13.00
CA ASP A 238 9.34 -28.97 12.61
C ASP A 238 9.74 -30.38 13.02
N ASP A 239 9.32 -31.36 12.24
CA ASP A 239 9.86 -32.72 12.32
C ASP A 239 11.21 -32.75 11.61
N SER A 240 12.17 -31.93 12.07
CA SER A 240 13.57 -32.11 11.71
C SER A 240 14.02 -33.46 12.29
N PRO A 241 14.15 -34.53 11.49
CA PRO A 241 14.58 -35.80 12.02
C PRO A 241 16.06 -35.62 12.37
N GLY A 242 16.40 -35.70 13.66
CA GLY A 242 17.78 -35.93 14.04
C GLY A 242 18.33 -37.14 13.25
N PRO A 243 19.63 -37.17 12.91
CA PRO A 243 20.18 -38.06 11.88
C PRO A 243 20.10 -39.58 12.16
N LEU A 244 19.36 -40.04 13.18
CA LEU A 244 19.40 -41.41 13.66
C LEU A 244 18.06 -42.17 13.72
N LEU A 245 16.95 -41.61 13.24
CA LEU A 245 15.68 -42.35 13.18
C LEU A 245 14.95 -42.12 11.85
N ARG A 246 15.38 -42.82 10.80
CA ARG A 246 14.54 -43.10 9.63
C ARG A 246 13.78 -44.40 9.91
N SER A 247 12.68 -44.30 10.64
CA SER A 247 11.73 -45.40 10.81
C SER A 247 10.31 -44.88 10.67
N ASP A 248 9.69 -45.21 9.53
CA ASP A 248 8.25 -45.46 9.33
C ASP A 248 7.25 -44.39 9.80
N ALA A 249 7.58 -43.10 9.68
CA ALA A 249 6.63 -42.01 9.90
C ALA A 249 5.85 -41.62 8.62
N GLU A 250 5.50 -42.59 7.78
CA GLU A 250 4.70 -42.40 6.55
C GLU A 250 3.19 -42.60 6.79
N GLN A 251 2.70 -42.39 8.02
CA GLN A 251 1.35 -42.84 8.39
C GLN A 251 0.39 -41.79 8.95
N TRP A 252 0.76 -40.53 9.20
CA TRP A 252 -0.22 -39.51 9.63
C TRP A 252 0.00 -38.11 9.04
N ARG A 253 0.37 -38.02 7.76
CA ARG A 253 0.09 -36.81 6.97
C ARG A 253 -1.39 -36.78 6.64
N ILE A 254 -2.26 -36.59 7.64
CA ILE A 254 -3.57 -36.02 7.34
C ILE A 254 -3.23 -34.66 6.73
N PRO A 255 -3.55 -34.39 5.46
CA PRO A 255 -3.44 -33.04 4.96
C PRO A 255 -4.42 -32.24 5.80
N SER A 256 -3.92 -31.53 6.81
CA SER A 256 -4.75 -30.54 7.48
C SER A 256 -5.24 -29.64 6.37
N ALA A 257 -6.55 -29.46 6.30
CA ALA A 257 -7.18 -28.73 5.21
C ALA A 257 -6.69 -27.27 5.16
N GLY A 258 -5.89 -26.82 6.14
CA GLY A 258 -5.44 -25.46 6.29
C GLY A 258 -6.59 -24.56 6.70
N CYS A 259 -6.28 -23.55 7.48
CA CYS A 259 -7.25 -22.58 7.93
C CYS A 259 -7.45 -21.53 6.85
N VAL A 260 -8.71 -21.29 6.46
CA VAL A 260 -9.04 -20.37 5.38
C VAL A 260 -8.67 -18.95 5.82
N VAL A 261 -7.93 -18.24 4.97
CA VAL A 261 -7.64 -16.82 5.17
C VAL A 261 -8.79 -16.01 4.61
N SER A 262 -9.41 -15.18 5.45
CA SER A 262 -10.57 -14.37 5.08
C SER A 262 -10.19 -12.93 4.75
N ARG A 263 -9.14 -12.38 5.40
CA ARG A 263 -8.67 -11.01 5.22
C ARG A 263 -7.20 -10.87 5.57
N VAL A 264 -6.52 -9.94 4.91
CA VAL A 264 -5.13 -9.57 5.21
C VAL A 264 -5.01 -8.05 5.22
N TYR A 265 -4.35 -7.48 6.24
CA TYR A 265 -4.09 -6.04 6.29
C TYR A 265 -2.88 -5.70 7.17
N PRO A 266 -2.14 -4.61 6.85
CA PRO A 266 -0.99 -4.22 7.63
C PRO A 266 -1.39 -3.65 8.99
N ILE A 267 -0.61 -4.01 10.01
CA ILE A 267 -0.65 -3.38 11.33
C ILE A 267 0.31 -2.19 11.27
N LEU A 268 -0.22 -0.98 11.29
CA LEU A 268 0.60 0.22 11.33
C LEU A 268 1.13 0.41 12.76
N PRO A 269 2.40 0.81 12.93
CA PRO A 269 2.87 1.26 14.23
C PRO A 269 2.08 2.52 14.63
N GLU A 270 1.64 2.57 15.88
CA GLU A 270 1.01 3.76 16.47
C GLU A 270 1.97 4.95 16.57
#